data_AF-A0A8J5N281-F1
#
_entry.id   AF-A0A8J5N281-F1
#
_cell.length_a   1.000
_cell.length_b   1.000
_cell.length_c   1.000
_cell.angle_alpha   90.00
_cell.angle_beta   90.00
_cell.angle_gamma   90.00
#
_symmetry.space_group_name_H-M   'P 1'
#
loop_
_entity.id
_entity.type
_entity.pdbx_description
1 polymer ?
#
loop_
_entity_poly.entity_id
_entity_poly.type
_entity_poly.pdbx_seq_one_letter_code
_entity_poly.pdbx_strand_id
1 'polypeptide(L)'
;MASQDCQVCLEPYDDKERRPRCLSCGHTLCTSCVADTITCGPLYCPFCRIIHSSPVSSADDVPVNYTVVSLLQDNAYSIGSQRSHTLLTELKKEANEFTTAELVTCNCHLTRLVEFKRRLSEQRSVHQVHIQALRSLIERNESLLEEMTRTADQVSNTIAQGMEKRAALEAAQARVNASSTLLEVTAAHHYDRARDNDIQEWGAAAHQLLQSQVIVSAREVEHITSAALQAVVGRSMSAAAAALTPTKTQVSYLSHPPRPRSVISHTHQDPGQLSLTPTKTQMVDDLPDTGQLVVQVLNKARLVGSGVWTVMEVDGRPRCAKMVHFDDRVYLSALREGKPPIYSHTIPYVDVRGLVDETCVRIFLELSWGGEIQGRVCIKLLNTAPRTRQFFFLCSGERGPSYANTNFLEVESRGQPGERVWGGDYEKNDGSGGSALPGLLMGDLNVQTVTAGLVAGFCYGDEHRKPSHFVIYNNDCPIAYEECPIGKVENGMDLVRAAAKLVNMREATISDCGIVLCL
;
A
#
# COMPACT_ATOMS: atom_id res chain seq x y z
N MET A 1 36.46 37.46 34.56
CA MET A 1 37.60 36.56 34.81
C MET A 1 38.40 36.50 33.52
N ALA A 2 39.66 36.97 33.52
CA ALA A 2 40.48 36.94 32.32
C ALA A 2 40.92 35.49 32.04
N SER A 3 40.69 35.01 30.81
CA SER A 3 41.13 33.68 30.38
C SER A 3 42.63 33.66 30.13
N GLN A 4 43.30 32.56 30.45
CA GLN A 4 44.74 32.35 30.19
C GLN A 4 45.00 31.88 28.75
N ASP A 5 43.94 31.52 28.02
CA ASP A 5 44.01 31.05 26.64
C ASP A 5 43.35 32.05 25.71
N CYS A 6 43.92 32.19 24.52
CA CYS A 6 43.31 32.97 23.45
C CYS A 6 42.00 32.31 23.01
N GLN A 7 40.87 33.00 23.15
CA GLN A 7 39.55 32.45 22.82
C GLN A 7 39.27 32.29 21.31
N VAL A 8 40.25 32.61 20.46
CA VAL A 8 40.18 32.44 19.00
C VAL A 8 40.88 31.14 18.57
N CYS A 9 42.13 30.96 18.95
CA CYS A 9 42.90 29.74 18.61
C CYS A 9 42.89 28.68 19.72
N LEU A 10 42.34 28.99 20.90
CA LEU A 10 42.28 28.13 22.10
C LEU A 10 43.65 27.69 22.64
N GLU A 11 44.70 28.42 22.28
CA GLU A 11 46.07 28.17 22.72
C GLU A 11 46.44 29.13 23.86
N PRO A 12 47.27 28.68 24.82
CA PRO A 12 47.70 29.50 25.95
C PRO A 12 48.47 30.72 25.47
N TYR A 13 48.26 31.84 26.16
CA TYR A 13 49.06 33.03 25.94
C TYR A 13 50.50 32.80 26.40
N ASP A 14 51.46 33.34 25.65
CA ASP A 14 52.89 33.28 25.95
C ASP A 14 53.55 34.66 25.79
N ASP A 15 54.82 34.79 26.16
CA ASP A 15 55.57 36.05 26.02
C ASP A 15 56.17 36.25 24.60
N LYS A 16 55.86 35.38 23.65
CA LYS A 16 56.43 35.34 22.30
C LYS A 16 55.32 35.48 21.23
N GLU A 17 55.02 34.41 20.52
CA GLU A 17 54.13 34.38 19.34
C GLU A 17 52.64 34.57 19.70
N ARG A 18 52.27 34.20 20.93
CA ARG A 18 50.90 34.27 21.44
C ARG A 18 50.79 35.27 22.56
N ARG A 19 51.49 36.40 22.47
CA ARG A 19 51.36 37.48 23.45
C ARG A 19 49.97 38.12 23.41
N PRO A 20 49.28 38.34 24.54
CA PRO A 20 47.91 38.85 24.59
C PRO A 20 47.87 40.34 24.19
N ARG A 21 47.02 40.68 23.23
CA ARG A 21 46.86 42.01 22.61
C ARG A 21 45.43 42.51 22.81
N CYS A 22 45.26 43.75 23.26
CA CYS A 22 43.98 44.36 23.57
C CYS A 22 43.46 45.19 22.39
N LEU A 23 42.31 44.80 21.83
CA LEU A 23 41.62 45.61 20.83
C LEU A 23 40.97 46.83 21.48
N SER A 24 40.66 47.88 20.70
CA SER A 24 40.03 49.11 21.19
C SER A 24 38.66 48.91 21.86
N CYS A 25 37.99 47.77 21.57
CA CYS A 25 36.76 47.36 22.24
C CYS A 25 36.97 46.68 23.61
N GLY A 26 38.21 46.45 24.03
CA GLY A 26 38.58 45.79 25.29
C GLY A 26 38.73 44.27 25.22
N HIS A 27 38.38 43.61 24.11
CA HIS A 27 38.63 42.17 23.94
C HIS A 27 40.10 41.87 23.64
N THR A 28 40.56 40.71 24.12
CA THR A 28 41.98 40.29 24.00
C THR A 28 42.13 39.11 23.04
N LEU A 29 43.06 39.21 22.10
CA LEU A 29 43.46 38.14 21.16
C LEU A 29 44.97 37.91 21.28
N CYS A 30 45.48 36.77 20.81
CA CYS A 30 46.94 36.56 20.78
C CYS A 30 47.56 37.23 19.55
N THR A 31 48.85 37.55 19.62
CA THR A 31 49.59 38.26 18.56
C THR A 31 49.49 37.55 17.20
N SER A 32 49.63 36.22 17.17
CA SER A 32 49.40 35.42 15.95
C SER A 32 47.97 35.57 15.38
N CYS A 33 46.91 35.46 16.19
CA CYS A 33 45.54 35.63 15.68
C CYS A 33 45.25 37.05 15.21
N VAL A 34 45.88 38.06 15.83
CA VAL A 34 45.81 39.45 15.35
C VAL A 34 46.49 39.56 13.98
N ALA A 35 47.68 38.97 13.82
CA ALA A 35 48.39 38.96 12.53
C ALA A 35 47.55 38.29 11.43
N ASP A 36 47.00 37.11 11.71
CA ASP A 36 46.13 36.39 10.78
C ASP A 36 44.91 37.23 10.37
N THR A 37 44.26 37.88 11.34
CA THR A 37 43.09 38.72 11.06
C THR A 37 43.45 39.92 10.17
N ILE A 38 44.61 40.53 10.38
CA ILE A 38 45.12 41.65 9.55
C ILE A 38 45.40 41.17 8.12
N THR A 39 45.96 39.98 7.92
CA THR A 39 46.19 39.44 6.57
C THR A 39 44.91 39.18 5.79
N CYS A 40 43.79 38.96 6.49
CA CYS A 40 42.48 38.73 5.88
C CYS A 40 41.64 40.01 5.68
N GLY A 41 42.11 41.19 6.12
CA GLY A 41 41.39 42.46 5.95
C GLY A 41 41.48 43.39 7.17
N PRO A 42 40.56 44.39 7.30
CA PRO A 42 40.59 45.31 8.43
C PRO A 42 40.36 44.57 9.77
N LEU A 43 41.16 44.90 10.79
CA LEU A 43 41.14 44.21 12.08
C LEU A 43 39.79 44.41 12.79
N TYR A 44 38.94 43.38 12.77
CA TYR A 44 37.68 43.33 13.51
C TYR A 44 37.81 42.44 14.74
N CYS A 45 37.09 42.79 15.82
CA CYS A 45 37.00 41.92 16.97
C CYS A 45 36.09 40.71 16.67
N PRO A 46 36.54 39.45 16.81
CA PRO A 46 35.68 38.27 16.58
C PRO A 46 34.50 38.14 17.56
N PHE A 47 34.60 38.77 18.74
CA PHE A 47 33.61 38.62 19.81
C PHE A 47 32.49 39.66 19.73
N CYS A 48 32.80 40.93 19.47
CA CYS A 48 31.81 42.01 19.39
C CYS A 48 31.68 42.66 18.02
N ARG A 49 32.48 42.24 17.03
CA ARG A 49 32.48 42.72 15.63
C ARG A 49 32.78 44.22 15.46
N ILE A 50 33.22 44.90 16.52
CA ILE A 50 33.70 46.29 16.47
C ILE A 50 35.05 46.32 15.74
N ILE A 51 35.19 47.25 14.78
CA ILE A 51 36.42 47.49 14.03
C ILE A 51 37.43 48.20 14.94
N HIS A 52 38.70 47.77 14.90
CA HIS A 52 39.76 48.40 15.67
C HIS A 52 39.95 49.85 15.24
N SER A 53 40.02 50.76 16.21
CA SER A 53 39.84 52.21 15.97
C SER A 53 41.03 52.86 15.26
N SER A 54 42.21 52.26 15.34
CA SER A 54 43.44 52.74 14.71
C SER A 54 43.82 51.87 13.50
N PRO A 55 44.40 52.43 12.43
CA PRO A 55 44.98 51.63 11.36
C PRO A 55 46.18 50.85 11.90
N VAL A 56 46.16 49.54 11.68
CA VAL A 56 47.20 48.60 12.12
C VAL A 56 47.82 47.94 10.89
N SER A 57 49.16 47.94 10.80
CA SER A 57 49.92 47.32 9.71
C SER A 57 50.61 46.03 10.16
N SER A 58 50.88 45.92 11.46
CA SER A 58 51.41 44.73 12.12
C SER A 58 50.62 44.43 13.40
N ALA A 59 50.65 43.17 13.85
CA ALA A 59 50.08 42.78 15.14
C ALA A 59 50.74 43.50 16.33
N ASP A 60 51.97 44.00 16.16
CA ASP A 60 52.68 44.78 17.16
C ASP A 60 52.08 46.17 17.42
N ASP A 61 51.33 46.70 16.45
CA ASP A 61 50.66 48.00 16.56
C ASP A 61 49.49 47.97 17.56
N VAL A 62 49.03 46.77 17.94
CA VAL A 62 47.98 46.57 18.94
C VAL A 62 48.61 46.48 20.34
N PRO A 63 48.13 47.26 21.34
CA PRO A 63 48.70 47.26 22.69
C PRO A 63 48.65 45.88 23.36
N VAL A 64 49.70 45.54 24.09
CA VAL A 64 49.75 44.31 24.89
C VAL A 64 48.85 44.45 26.13
N ASN A 65 48.07 43.41 26.41
CA ASN A 65 47.28 43.33 27.64
C ASN A 65 48.14 42.80 28.79
N TYR A 66 48.85 43.71 29.47
CA TYR A 66 49.73 43.37 30.59
C TYR A 66 49.00 42.75 31.79
N THR A 67 47.69 43.00 31.97
CA THR A 67 46.91 42.35 33.03
C THR A 67 46.83 40.84 32.83
N VAL A 68 46.69 40.38 31.59
CA VAL A 68 46.72 38.94 31.26
C VAL A 68 48.13 38.38 31.41
N VAL A 69 49.16 39.14 31.00
CA VAL A 69 50.57 38.74 31.18
C VAL A 69 50.91 38.52 32.66
N SER A 70 50.51 39.44 33.54
CA SER A 70 50.73 39.29 34.99
C SER A 70 50.01 38.06 35.56
N LEU A 71 48.78 37.79 35.11
CA LEU A 71 48.02 36.61 35.52
C LEU A 71 48.60 35.28 35.02
N LEU A 72 49.44 35.29 33.97
CA LEU A 72 50.17 34.10 33.51
C LEU A 72 51.43 33.87 34.34
N GLN A 73 52.11 34.95 34.74
CA GLN A 73 53.30 34.90 35.60
C GLN A 73 52.99 34.42 37.02
N ASP A 74 51.79 34.72 37.53
CA ASP A 74 51.32 34.27 38.85
C ASP A 74 50.88 32.79 38.88
N ASN A 75 50.67 32.16 37.73
CA ASN A 75 50.00 30.85 37.61
C ASN A 75 50.90 29.75 37.01
N ALA A 76 52.20 29.76 37.28
CA ALA A 76 53.11 28.65 36.95
C ALA A 76 52.82 27.33 37.73
N TYR A 77 51.56 27.05 38.04
CA TYR A 77 51.04 25.75 38.48
C TYR A 77 50.01 25.22 37.46
N SER A 78 50.50 24.32 36.61
CA SER A 78 49.85 23.69 35.46
C SER A 78 48.52 22.96 35.74
N ILE A 79 47.39 23.39 35.14
CA ILE A 79 46.19 22.54 34.90
C ILE A 79 45.45 22.84 33.54
N GLY A 80 45.94 23.72 32.66
CA GLY A 80 45.14 24.19 31.50
C GLY A 80 45.09 23.32 30.22
N SER A 81 46.17 22.61 29.87
CA SER A 81 46.35 22.13 28.48
C SER A 81 45.66 20.79 28.14
N GLN A 82 45.41 19.90 29.11
CA GLN A 82 44.84 18.57 28.82
C GLN A 82 43.35 18.59 28.47
N ARG A 83 42.59 19.56 28.98
CA ARG A 83 41.12 19.63 28.87
C ARG A 83 40.65 20.07 27.48
N SER A 84 41.39 20.97 26.85
CA SER A 84 41.09 21.49 25.51
C SER A 84 41.30 20.44 24.42
N HIS A 85 42.38 19.64 24.55
CA HIS A 85 42.66 18.55 23.61
C HIS A 85 41.64 17.41 23.73
N THR A 86 41.21 17.06 24.96
CA THR A 86 40.18 16.03 25.17
C THR A 86 38.83 16.46 24.61
N LEU A 87 38.42 17.71 24.82
CA LEU A 87 37.16 18.24 24.28
C LEU A 87 37.13 18.25 22.73
N LEU A 88 38.25 18.61 22.09
CA LEU A 88 38.37 18.58 20.62
C LEU A 88 38.23 17.15 20.08
N THR A 89 38.84 16.16 20.75
CA THR A 89 38.74 14.76 20.33
C THR A 89 37.33 14.20 20.49
N GLU A 90 36.61 14.59 21.54
CA GLU A 90 35.21 14.16 21.74
C GLU A 90 34.27 14.77 20.70
N LEU A 91 34.40 16.08 20.42
CA LEU A 91 33.60 16.74 19.39
C LEU A 91 33.84 16.19 17.98
N LYS A 92 35.10 15.86 17.64
CA LYS A 92 35.43 15.19 16.36
C LYS A 92 34.80 13.81 16.26
N LYS A 93 34.79 13.05 17.37
CA LYS A 93 34.17 11.73 17.43
C LYS A 93 32.66 11.83 17.18
N GLU A 94 31.97 12.74 17.87
CA GLU A 94 30.54 12.95 17.72
C GLU A 94 30.15 13.41 16.31
N ALA A 95 30.89 14.35 15.73
CA ALA A 95 30.67 14.80 14.34
C ALA A 95 30.92 13.68 13.30
N ASN A 96 31.94 12.85 13.51
CA ASN A 96 32.21 11.71 12.64
C ASN A 96 31.13 10.63 12.77
N GLU A 97 30.65 10.33 13.98
CA GLU A 97 29.56 9.37 14.20
C GLU A 97 28.27 9.82 13.50
N PHE A 98 27.91 11.11 13.61
CA PHE A 98 26.77 11.69 12.89
C PHE A 98 26.92 11.57 11.37
N THR A 99 28.06 12.01 10.82
CA THR A 99 28.31 11.99 9.38
C THR A 99 28.35 10.55 8.84
N THR A 100 28.90 9.61 9.60
CA THR A 100 28.94 8.19 9.23
C THR A 100 27.53 7.60 9.18
N ALA A 101 26.66 7.95 10.13
CA ALA A 101 25.26 7.53 10.12
C ALA A 101 24.47 8.07 8.91
N GLU A 102 24.68 9.33 8.53
CA GLU A 102 24.08 9.91 7.33
C GLU A 102 24.63 9.25 6.05
N LEU A 103 25.93 8.97 5.98
CA LEU A 103 26.55 8.25 4.86
C LEU A 103 26.00 6.83 4.71
N VAL A 104 25.82 6.10 5.82
CA VAL A 104 25.19 4.76 5.79
C VAL A 104 23.77 4.84 5.26
N THR A 105 23.00 5.83 5.69
CA THR A 105 21.62 6.07 5.24
C THR A 105 21.58 6.38 3.74
N CYS A 106 22.46 7.29 3.28
CA CYS A 106 22.58 7.66 1.87
C CYS A 106 22.99 6.46 0.99
N ASN A 107 23.99 5.69 1.41
CA ASN A 107 24.42 4.48 0.72
C ASN A 107 23.31 3.42 0.66
N CYS A 108 22.54 3.25 1.74
CA CYS A 108 21.38 2.36 1.77
C CYS A 108 20.33 2.79 0.73
N HIS A 109 19.99 4.09 0.66
CA HIS A 109 19.06 4.61 -0.34
C HIS A 109 19.59 4.43 -1.78
N LEU A 110 20.87 4.68 -2.02
CA LEU A 110 21.48 4.47 -3.33
C LEU A 110 21.42 3.01 -3.75
N THR A 111 21.75 2.06 -2.87
CA THR A 111 21.61 0.62 -3.14
C THR A 111 20.16 0.25 -3.46
N ARG A 112 19.20 0.78 -2.70
CA ARG A 112 17.76 0.55 -2.96
C ARG A 112 17.31 1.11 -4.30
N LEU A 113 17.81 2.28 -4.71
CA LEU A 113 17.49 2.89 -6.01
C LEU A 113 18.10 2.11 -7.18
N VAL A 114 19.33 1.61 -7.02
CA VAL A 114 19.98 0.74 -8.02
C VAL A 114 19.19 -0.56 -8.17
N GLU A 115 18.78 -1.16 -7.07
CA GLU A 115 17.96 -2.37 -7.06
C GLU A 115 16.57 -2.13 -7.66
N PHE A 116 15.93 -1.00 -7.33
CA PHE A 116 14.66 -0.59 -7.94
C PHE A 116 14.80 -0.40 -9.46
N LYS A 117 15.88 0.23 -9.93
CA LYS A 117 16.17 0.38 -11.37
C LYS A 117 16.33 -0.98 -12.05
N ARG A 118 17.01 -1.93 -11.41
CA ARG A 118 17.16 -3.31 -11.91
C ARG A 118 15.79 -3.98 -12.05
N ARG A 119 14.99 -3.98 -10.98
CA ARG A 119 13.63 -4.55 -10.98
C ARG A 119 12.73 -3.91 -12.03
N LEU A 120 12.78 -2.58 -12.19
CA LEU A 120 12.03 -1.87 -13.22
C LEU A 120 12.45 -2.30 -14.63
N SER A 121 13.74 -2.48 -14.86
CA SER A 121 14.25 -2.95 -16.16
C SER A 121 13.83 -4.39 -16.47
N GLU A 122 13.76 -5.26 -15.46
CA GLU A 122 13.27 -6.63 -15.59
C GLU A 122 11.77 -6.68 -15.84
N GLN A 123 10.99 -5.87 -15.12
CA GLN A 123 9.55 -5.78 -15.38
C GLN A 123 9.27 -5.23 -16.78
N ARG A 124 10.05 -4.23 -17.22
CA ARG A 124 9.95 -3.70 -18.58
C ARG A 124 10.23 -4.77 -19.64
N SER A 125 11.27 -5.59 -19.47
CA SER A 125 11.60 -6.64 -20.45
C SER A 125 10.52 -7.71 -20.51
N VAL A 126 9.97 -8.13 -19.37
CA VAL A 126 8.83 -9.07 -19.31
C VAL A 126 7.61 -8.50 -20.04
N HIS A 127 7.22 -7.26 -19.75
CA HIS A 127 6.09 -6.63 -20.43
C HIS A 127 6.32 -6.48 -21.93
N GLN A 128 7.55 -6.19 -22.36
CA GLN A 128 7.90 -6.11 -23.77
C GLN A 128 7.73 -7.46 -24.49
N VAL A 129 8.11 -8.57 -23.84
CA VAL A 129 7.89 -9.93 -24.36
C VAL A 129 6.39 -10.24 -24.46
N HIS A 130 5.61 -9.90 -23.42
CA HIS A 130 4.16 -10.10 -23.45
C HIS A 130 3.47 -9.29 -24.56
N ILE A 131 3.84 -8.03 -24.75
CA ILE A 131 3.31 -7.18 -25.82
C ILE A 131 3.61 -7.81 -27.19
N GLN A 132 4.83 -8.32 -27.39
CA GLN A 132 5.20 -8.96 -28.65
C GLN A 132 4.40 -10.26 -28.90
N ALA A 133 4.21 -11.07 -27.86
CA ALA A 133 3.40 -12.28 -27.95
C ALA A 133 1.92 -11.97 -28.29
N LEU A 134 1.34 -10.95 -27.65
CA LEU A 134 -0.04 -10.53 -27.93
C LEU A 134 -0.21 -10.01 -29.35
N ARG A 135 0.75 -9.23 -29.87
CA ARG A 135 0.75 -8.77 -31.26
C ARG A 135 0.78 -9.94 -32.25
N SER A 136 1.65 -10.92 -32.02
CA SER A 136 1.73 -12.12 -32.86
C SER A 136 0.43 -12.94 -32.81
N LEU A 137 -0.23 -13.02 -31.66
CA LEU A 137 -1.52 -13.69 -31.52
C LEU A 137 -2.62 -12.95 -32.29
N ILE A 138 -2.67 -11.62 -32.21
CA ILE A 138 -3.63 -10.79 -32.95
C ILE A 138 -3.45 -10.99 -34.45
N GLU A 139 -2.23 -10.86 -34.95
CA GLU A 139 -1.89 -11.02 -36.38
C GLU A 139 -2.31 -12.40 -36.90
N ARG A 140 -2.13 -13.46 -36.10
CA ARG A 140 -2.56 -14.82 -36.47
C ARG A 140 -4.09 -14.96 -36.53
N ASN A 141 -4.83 -14.28 -35.65
CA ASN A 141 -6.29 -14.29 -35.68
C ASN A 141 -6.84 -13.49 -36.86
N GLU A 142 -6.25 -12.33 -37.16
CA GLU A 142 -6.61 -11.51 -38.33
C GLU A 142 -6.40 -12.29 -39.64
N SER A 143 -5.24 -12.95 -39.78
CA SER A 143 -4.93 -13.76 -40.96
C SER A 143 -5.91 -14.93 -41.14
N LEU A 144 -6.28 -15.63 -40.05
CA LEU A 144 -7.29 -16.70 -40.12
C LEU A 144 -8.68 -16.17 -40.45
N LEU A 145 -9.06 -14.99 -39.94
CA LEU A 145 -10.34 -14.37 -40.27
C LEU A 145 -10.42 -14.02 -41.77
N GLU A 146 -9.34 -13.50 -42.34
CA GLU A 146 -9.26 -13.24 -43.79
C GLU A 146 -9.37 -14.55 -44.61
N GLU A 147 -8.71 -15.62 -44.17
CA GLU A 147 -8.79 -16.93 -44.83
C GLU A 147 -10.18 -17.57 -44.74
N MET A 148 -10.84 -17.48 -43.58
CA MET A 148 -12.21 -17.92 -43.38
C MET A 148 -13.18 -17.17 -44.27
N THR A 149 -13.04 -15.83 -44.35
CA THR A 149 -13.89 -14.99 -45.20
C THR A 149 -13.73 -15.37 -46.67
N ARG A 150 -12.48 -15.49 -47.13
CA ARG A 150 -12.18 -15.92 -48.51
C ARG A 150 -12.76 -17.29 -48.84
N THR A 151 -12.64 -18.25 -47.93
CA THR A 151 -13.17 -19.60 -48.11
C THR A 151 -14.70 -19.60 -48.11
N ALA A 152 -15.33 -18.80 -47.25
CA ALA A 152 -16.79 -18.65 -47.21
C ALA A 152 -17.35 -18.05 -48.52
N ASP A 153 -16.66 -17.07 -49.10
CA ASP A 153 -17.02 -16.49 -50.39
C ASP A 153 -16.88 -17.53 -51.52
N GLN A 154 -15.80 -18.30 -51.52
CA GLN A 154 -15.59 -19.39 -52.49
C GLN A 154 -16.67 -20.47 -52.39
N VAL A 155 -17.05 -20.86 -51.16
CA VAL A 155 -18.12 -21.83 -50.91
C VAL A 155 -19.46 -21.27 -51.39
N SER A 156 -19.76 -20.00 -51.11
CA SER A 156 -21.00 -19.35 -51.53
C SER A 156 -21.13 -19.29 -53.05
N ASN A 157 -20.05 -18.93 -53.75
CA ASN A 157 -20.00 -18.93 -55.20
C ASN A 157 -20.15 -20.34 -55.79
N THR A 158 -19.49 -21.33 -55.18
CA THR A 158 -19.59 -22.73 -55.61
C THR A 158 -21.00 -23.29 -55.41
N ILE A 159 -21.69 -22.91 -54.32
CA ILE A 159 -23.09 -23.26 -54.08
C ILE A 159 -23.99 -22.63 -55.15
N ALA A 160 -23.82 -21.35 -55.46
CA ALA A 160 -24.60 -20.66 -56.48
C ALA A 160 -24.44 -21.32 -57.87
N GLN A 161 -23.20 -21.63 -58.27
CA GLN A 161 -22.92 -22.38 -59.50
C GLN A 161 -23.55 -23.78 -59.48
N GLY A 162 -23.52 -24.46 -58.33
CA GLY A 162 -24.15 -25.77 -58.15
C GLY A 162 -25.68 -25.71 -58.32
N MET A 163 -26.33 -24.68 -57.79
CA MET A 163 -27.77 -24.46 -57.95
C MET A 163 -28.14 -24.21 -59.43
N GLU A 164 -27.37 -23.41 -60.14
CA GLU A 164 -27.59 -23.16 -61.58
C GLU A 164 -27.42 -24.44 -62.40
N LYS A 165 -26.33 -25.19 -62.15
CA LYS A 165 -26.07 -26.47 -62.83
C LYS A 165 -27.18 -27.49 -62.53
N ARG A 166 -27.65 -27.57 -61.28
CA ARG A 166 -28.77 -28.42 -60.88
C ARG A 166 -30.06 -28.05 -61.60
N ALA A 167 -30.44 -26.78 -61.61
CA ALA A 167 -31.65 -26.31 -62.29
C ALA A 167 -31.61 -26.64 -63.80
N ALA A 168 -30.43 -26.51 -64.42
CA ALA A 168 -30.27 -26.85 -65.82
C ALA A 168 -30.35 -28.36 -66.11
N LEU A 169 -29.85 -29.21 -65.20
CA LEU A 169 -30.01 -30.66 -65.28
C LEU A 169 -31.47 -31.09 -65.06
N GLU A 170 -32.19 -30.45 -64.14
CA GLU A 170 -33.62 -30.70 -63.94
C GLU A 170 -34.43 -30.31 -65.20
N ALA A 171 -34.10 -29.18 -65.83
CA ALA A 171 -34.68 -28.77 -67.11
C ALA A 171 -34.33 -29.73 -68.25
N ALA A 172 -33.10 -30.26 -68.29
CA ALA A 172 -32.66 -31.27 -69.24
C ALA A 172 -33.46 -32.57 -69.10
N GLN A 173 -33.58 -33.06 -67.86
CA GLN A 173 -34.38 -34.23 -67.55
C GLN A 173 -35.85 -34.04 -67.96
N ALA A 174 -36.42 -32.86 -67.72
CA ALA A 174 -37.78 -32.53 -68.14
C ALA A 174 -37.96 -32.57 -69.66
N ARG A 175 -37.00 -32.08 -70.44
CA ARG A 175 -37.02 -32.18 -71.92
C ARG A 175 -37.04 -33.63 -72.38
N VAL A 176 -36.14 -34.45 -71.84
CA VAL A 176 -36.06 -35.88 -72.18
C VAL A 176 -37.37 -36.59 -71.84
N ASN A 177 -37.97 -36.29 -70.69
CA ASN A 177 -39.23 -36.89 -70.26
C ASN A 177 -40.44 -36.45 -71.12
N ALA A 178 -40.38 -35.26 -71.75
CA ALA A 178 -41.44 -34.73 -72.59
C ALA A 178 -41.35 -35.19 -74.07
N SER A 179 -40.20 -35.72 -74.49
CA SER A 179 -39.97 -36.20 -75.85
C SER A 179 -40.83 -37.43 -76.18
N SER A 180 -41.43 -37.43 -77.37
CA SER A 180 -42.33 -38.49 -77.84
C SER A 180 -41.70 -39.38 -78.92
N THR A 181 -40.55 -38.95 -79.46
CA THR A 181 -39.84 -39.67 -80.53
C THR A 181 -38.36 -39.93 -80.19
N LEU A 182 -37.79 -40.97 -80.80
CA LEU A 182 -36.36 -41.33 -80.64
C LEU A 182 -35.42 -40.19 -81.08
N LEU A 183 -35.78 -39.45 -82.13
CA LEU A 183 -35.03 -38.30 -82.62
C LEU A 183 -35.00 -37.16 -81.59
N GLU A 184 -36.13 -36.85 -80.94
CA GLU A 184 -36.20 -35.82 -79.90
C GLU A 184 -35.35 -36.17 -78.67
N VAL A 185 -35.36 -37.44 -78.24
CA VAL A 185 -34.53 -37.92 -77.13
C VAL A 185 -33.04 -37.85 -77.48
N THR A 186 -32.67 -38.24 -78.69
CA THR A 186 -31.26 -38.26 -79.14
C THR A 186 -30.71 -36.84 -79.26
N ALA A 187 -31.51 -35.89 -79.76
CA ALA A 187 -31.14 -34.47 -79.83
C ALA A 187 -30.97 -33.85 -78.44
N ALA A 188 -31.89 -34.13 -77.50
CA ALA A 188 -31.79 -33.67 -76.11
C ALA A 188 -30.52 -34.23 -75.43
N HIS A 189 -30.24 -35.52 -75.61
CA HIS A 189 -29.09 -36.18 -74.99
C HIS A 189 -27.73 -35.65 -75.48
N HIS A 190 -27.61 -35.36 -76.78
CA HIS A 190 -26.39 -34.74 -77.34
C HIS A 190 -26.12 -33.35 -76.75
N TYR A 191 -27.16 -32.55 -76.52
CA TYR A 191 -27.04 -31.24 -75.90
C TYR A 191 -26.63 -31.33 -74.42
N ASP A 192 -27.14 -32.32 -73.69
CA ASP A 192 -26.85 -32.49 -72.26
C ASP A 192 -25.43 -33.03 -72.02
N ARG A 193 -24.90 -33.87 -72.92
CA ARG A 193 -23.52 -34.43 -72.82
C ARG A 193 -22.43 -33.36 -72.87
N ALA A 194 -22.70 -32.20 -73.45
CA ALA A 194 -21.79 -31.06 -73.45
C ALA A 194 -21.57 -30.46 -72.04
N ARG A 195 -22.45 -30.76 -71.07
CA ARG A 195 -22.41 -30.22 -69.70
C ARG A 195 -21.66 -31.13 -68.71
N ASP A 196 -21.28 -32.34 -69.12
CA ASP A 196 -20.68 -33.34 -68.24
C ASP A 196 -19.32 -32.86 -67.69
N ASN A 197 -18.48 -32.31 -68.57
CA ASN A 197 -17.17 -31.78 -68.18
C ASN A 197 -17.29 -30.60 -67.19
N ASP A 198 -18.24 -29.70 -67.45
CA ASP A 198 -18.58 -28.56 -66.57
C ASP A 198 -19.06 -28.97 -65.17
N ILE A 199 -19.70 -30.13 -65.04
CA ILE A 199 -20.15 -30.68 -63.75
C ILE A 199 -18.98 -31.35 -63.03
N GLN A 200 -18.10 -32.05 -63.75
CA GLN A 200 -16.91 -32.65 -63.17
C GLN A 200 -15.93 -31.60 -62.64
N GLU A 201 -15.67 -30.53 -63.40
CA GLU A 201 -14.81 -29.42 -62.96
C GLU A 201 -15.36 -28.73 -61.71
N TRP A 202 -16.67 -28.46 -61.68
CA TRP A 202 -17.34 -27.92 -60.49
C TRP A 202 -17.26 -28.90 -59.30
N GLY A 203 -17.48 -30.19 -59.54
CA GLY A 203 -17.40 -31.23 -58.51
C GLY A 203 -16.00 -31.34 -57.90
N ALA A 204 -14.94 -31.23 -58.72
CA ALA A 204 -13.56 -31.21 -58.26
C ALA A 204 -13.26 -29.97 -57.39
N ALA A 205 -13.71 -28.79 -57.82
CA ALA A 205 -13.58 -27.55 -57.05
C ALA A 205 -14.32 -27.62 -55.70
N ALA A 206 -15.55 -28.16 -55.69
CA ALA A 206 -16.31 -28.38 -54.47
C ALA A 206 -15.61 -29.38 -53.53
N HIS A 207 -15.04 -30.46 -54.08
CA HIS A 207 -14.31 -31.45 -53.29
C HIS A 207 -13.04 -30.85 -52.65
N GLN A 208 -12.30 -30.02 -53.38
CA GLN A 208 -11.13 -29.32 -52.84
C GLN A 208 -11.49 -28.37 -51.70
N LEU A 209 -12.60 -27.64 -51.79
CA LEU A 209 -13.09 -26.79 -50.71
C LEU A 209 -13.50 -27.59 -49.47
N LEU A 210 -14.14 -28.75 -49.66
CA LEU A 210 -14.54 -29.63 -48.55
C LEU A 210 -13.34 -30.27 -47.83
N GLN A 211 -12.19 -30.40 -48.49
CA GLN A 211 -10.95 -30.88 -47.89
C GLN A 211 -10.19 -29.80 -47.10
N SER A 212 -10.61 -28.53 -47.21
CA SER A 212 -9.99 -27.40 -46.52
C SER A 212 -9.99 -27.60 -45.00
N GLN A 213 -8.84 -27.33 -44.37
CA GLN A 213 -8.67 -27.44 -42.91
C GLN A 213 -8.94 -26.12 -42.17
N VAL A 214 -9.42 -25.08 -42.87
CA VAL A 214 -9.63 -23.73 -42.32
C VAL A 214 -10.49 -23.75 -41.05
N ILE A 215 -11.53 -24.57 -40.99
CA ILE A 215 -12.40 -24.70 -39.81
C ILE A 215 -11.65 -25.33 -38.63
N VAL A 216 -10.80 -26.33 -38.88
CA VAL A 216 -10.02 -27.00 -37.82
C VAL A 216 -8.99 -26.03 -37.25
N SER A 217 -8.25 -25.32 -38.11
CA SER A 217 -7.28 -24.29 -37.71
C SER A 217 -7.95 -23.13 -36.96
N ALA A 218 -9.14 -22.70 -37.39
CA ALA A 218 -9.91 -21.67 -36.70
C ALA A 218 -10.33 -22.11 -35.28
N ARG A 219 -10.83 -23.34 -35.12
CA ARG A 219 -11.23 -23.87 -33.80
C ARG A 219 -10.06 -24.00 -32.84
N GLU A 220 -8.89 -24.41 -33.33
CA GLU A 220 -7.69 -24.51 -32.49
C GLU A 220 -7.28 -23.14 -31.94
N VAL A 221 -7.26 -22.12 -32.80
CA VAL A 221 -6.92 -20.75 -32.38
C VAL A 221 -8.00 -20.14 -31.50
N GLU A 222 -9.29 -20.38 -31.79
CA GLU A 222 -10.42 -19.98 -30.94
C GLU A 222 -10.30 -20.55 -29.52
N HIS A 223 -9.95 -21.82 -29.38
CA HIS A 223 -9.77 -22.43 -28.06
C HIS A 223 -8.64 -21.74 -27.27
N ILE A 224 -7.52 -21.46 -27.93
CA ILE A 224 -6.37 -20.78 -27.32
C ILE A 224 -6.73 -19.34 -26.92
N THR A 225 -7.37 -18.58 -27.81
CA THR A 225 -7.75 -17.18 -27.55
C THR A 225 -8.86 -17.06 -26.51
N SER A 226 -9.85 -17.95 -26.54
CA SER A 226 -10.93 -18.00 -25.55
C SER A 226 -10.38 -18.29 -24.15
N ALA A 227 -9.48 -19.26 -24.00
CA ALA A 227 -8.82 -19.55 -22.73
C ALA A 227 -8.00 -18.35 -22.22
N ALA A 228 -7.28 -17.66 -23.11
CA ALA A 228 -6.51 -16.46 -22.76
C ALA A 228 -7.43 -15.28 -22.36
N LEU A 229 -8.50 -15.04 -23.10
CA LEU A 229 -9.46 -13.97 -22.83
C LEU A 229 -10.24 -14.21 -21.54
N GLN A 230 -10.67 -15.44 -21.26
CA GLN A 230 -11.34 -15.77 -19.99
C GLN A 230 -10.41 -15.51 -18.79
N ALA A 231 -9.12 -15.85 -18.90
CA ALA A 231 -8.14 -15.55 -17.87
C ALA A 231 -7.94 -14.03 -17.67
N VAL A 232 -8.08 -13.23 -18.73
CA VAL A 232 -7.97 -11.75 -18.68
C VAL A 232 -9.26 -11.09 -18.18
N VAL A 233 -10.43 -11.50 -18.67
CA VAL A 233 -11.75 -10.94 -18.29
C VAL A 233 -12.08 -11.27 -16.84
N GLY A 234 -11.76 -12.49 -16.39
CA GLY A 234 -11.86 -12.87 -14.97
C GLY A 234 -11.01 -12.00 -14.05
N ARG A 235 -9.92 -11.40 -14.57
CA ARG A 235 -9.06 -10.45 -13.83
C ARG A 235 -9.45 -8.98 -14.06
N SER A 236 -10.00 -8.62 -15.22
CA SER A 236 -10.38 -7.25 -15.57
C SER A 236 -11.69 -6.79 -14.91
N MET A 237 -12.64 -7.72 -14.69
CA MET A 237 -13.82 -7.45 -13.84
C MET A 237 -13.44 -7.21 -12.37
N SER A 238 -12.25 -7.65 -11.93
CA SER A 238 -11.65 -7.29 -10.64
C SER A 238 -11.01 -5.89 -10.67
N ALA A 239 -10.32 -5.53 -11.77
CA ALA A 239 -9.62 -4.25 -11.92
C ALA A 239 -10.53 -3.03 -12.24
N ALA A 240 -11.66 -3.22 -12.92
CA ALA A 240 -12.58 -2.12 -13.23
C ALA A 240 -13.24 -1.49 -11.98
N ALA A 241 -13.28 -2.20 -10.85
CA ALA A 241 -13.70 -1.65 -9.56
C ALA A 241 -12.64 -0.71 -8.94
N ALA A 242 -11.38 -0.80 -9.35
CA ALA A 242 -10.25 -0.01 -8.81
C ALA A 242 -10.04 1.35 -9.52
N ALA A 243 -10.61 1.56 -10.71
CA ALA A 243 -10.34 2.74 -11.54
C ALA A 243 -11.06 4.04 -11.11
N LEU A 244 -11.90 4.01 -10.07
CA LEU A 244 -12.62 5.19 -9.57
C LEU A 244 -12.06 5.65 -8.22
N THR A 245 -10.90 6.33 -8.20
CA THR A 245 -10.66 7.55 -7.39
C THR A 245 -9.26 8.13 -7.58
N PRO A 246 -9.08 9.46 -7.45
CA PRO A 246 -7.93 10.19 -7.96
C PRO A 246 -6.71 10.11 -7.03
N THR A 247 -5.55 9.93 -7.65
CA THR A 247 -4.22 10.09 -7.09
C THR A 247 -4.06 11.47 -6.46
N LYS A 248 -3.97 11.53 -5.12
CA LYS A 248 -3.57 12.76 -4.42
C LYS A 248 -2.05 12.78 -4.24
N THR A 249 -1.43 13.57 -5.09
CA THR A 249 -0.03 14.02 -5.05
C THR A 249 0.29 14.65 -3.69
N GLN A 250 1.46 14.29 -3.17
CA GLN A 250 2.06 14.84 -1.96
C GLN A 250 2.24 16.36 -2.04
N VAL A 251 1.94 17.06 -0.93
CA VAL A 251 2.58 18.33 -0.60
C VAL A 251 2.90 18.32 0.89
N SER A 252 4.21 18.31 1.17
CA SER A 252 4.82 18.57 2.46
C SER A 252 4.79 20.06 2.77
N TYR A 253 4.41 20.44 4.00
CA TYR A 253 4.88 21.70 4.59
C TYR A 253 5.25 21.49 6.06
N LEU A 254 6.51 21.86 6.32
CA LEU A 254 7.09 22.14 7.62
C LEU A 254 6.34 23.27 8.31
N SER A 255 6.03 23.14 9.60
CA SER A 255 6.08 24.27 10.55
C SER A 255 6.09 23.82 12.01
N HIS A 256 6.96 24.46 12.78
CA HIS A 256 7.21 24.35 14.22
C HIS A 256 6.00 24.75 15.10
N PRO A 257 6.02 24.39 16.40
CA PRO A 257 4.91 24.60 17.32
C PRO A 257 4.96 25.98 18.00
N PRO A 258 3.84 26.45 18.60
CA PRO A 258 3.95 27.26 19.79
C PRO A 258 3.20 26.69 21.00
N ARG A 259 3.83 27.00 22.14
CA ARG A 259 3.51 26.74 23.55
C ARG A 259 2.17 27.32 24.03
N PRO A 260 1.70 26.92 25.24
CA PRO A 260 0.32 27.05 25.68
C PRO A 260 0.03 28.41 26.33
N ARG A 261 -1.23 28.83 26.30
CA ARG A 261 -1.75 29.90 27.18
C ARG A 261 -2.81 29.34 28.14
N SER A 262 -2.57 29.70 29.39
CA SER A 262 -3.33 29.57 30.63
C SER A 262 -4.84 29.71 30.54
N VAL A 263 -5.53 28.83 31.27
CA VAL A 263 -6.92 28.95 31.70
C VAL A 263 -6.94 29.59 33.10
N ILE A 264 -7.77 30.62 33.29
CA ILE A 264 -8.24 31.05 34.62
C ILE A 264 -9.74 30.76 34.71
N SER A 265 -10.09 30.30 35.90
CA SER A 265 -11.29 29.77 36.52
C SER A 265 -12.58 30.61 36.48
N HIS A 266 -13.74 29.95 36.67
CA HIS A 266 -14.58 30.01 37.90
C HIS A 266 -16.01 29.46 37.62
N THR A 267 -16.38 28.30 38.20
CA THR A 267 -17.22 28.06 39.41
C THR A 267 -18.74 27.98 39.22
N HIS A 268 -19.26 26.78 39.50
CA HIS A 268 -20.35 26.45 40.44
C HIS A 268 -21.79 26.97 40.21
N GLN A 269 -22.76 26.04 40.08
CA GLN A 269 -23.74 25.67 41.13
C GLN A 269 -24.88 24.79 40.57
N ASP A 270 -25.02 23.60 41.15
CA ASP A 270 -26.26 22.83 41.35
C ASP A 270 -26.82 23.22 42.75
N PRO A 271 -28.12 23.03 43.12
CA PRO A 271 -28.64 21.67 43.36
C PRO A 271 -30.19 21.43 43.36
N GLY A 272 -30.56 20.13 43.33
CA GLY A 272 -31.73 19.54 44.04
C GLY A 272 -32.81 18.91 43.15
N GLN A 273 -33.47 17.78 43.46
CA GLN A 273 -33.36 16.75 44.51
C GLN A 273 -34.40 15.62 44.19
N LEU A 274 -34.12 14.38 44.65
CA LEU A 274 -35.06 13.29 45.06
C LEU A 274 -35.83 12.39 44.06
N SER A 275 -35.27 11.18 43.89
CA SER A 275 -35.80 9.82 44.23
C SER A 275 -37.25 9.42 43.92
N LEU A 276 -37.43 8.30 43.20
CA LEU A 276 -38.12 7.04 43.63
C LEU A 276 -38.40 6.13 42.40
N THR A 277 -38.04 4.84 42.50
CA THR A 277 -38.47 3.72 41.62
C THR A 277 -39.57 2.91 42.33
N PRO A 278 -40.17 1.84 41.74
CA PRO A 278 -40.51 1.53 40.34
C PRO A 278 -42.01 1.12 40.19
N THR A 279 -42.62 1.29 39.01
CA THR A 279 -43.89 0.57 38.70
C THR A 279 -43.89 0.05 37.27
N LYS A 280 -44.04 -1.26 37.12
CA LYS A 280 -44.37 -1.95 35.86
C LYS A 280 -45.79 -1.56 35.45
N THR A 281 -45.98 -0.95 34.28
CA THR A 281 -47.05 -1.31 33.35
C THR A 281 -46.67 -0.85 31.95
N GLN A 282 -47.04 -1.67 30.97
CA GLN A 282 -46.72 -1.60 29.54
C GLN A 282 -46.99 -0.24 28.90
N MET A 283 -46.05 0.23 28.09
CA MET A 283 -46.35 0.87 26.81
C MET A 283 -45.39 0.30 25.77
N VAL A 284 -46.00 -0.29 24.74
CA VAL A 284 -45.37 -0.56 23.45
C VAL A 284 -45.25 0.81 22.80
N ASP A 285 -44.01 1.30 22.66
CA ASP A 285 -43.72 2.48 21.83
C ASP A 285 -42.51 2.14 20.96
N ASP A 286 -42.79 2.11 19.67
CA ASP A 286 -41.93 1.80 18.54
C ASP A 286 -40.71 2.72 18.48
N LEU A 287 -39.63 2.39 19.20
CA LEU A 287 -38.30 2.80 18.77
C LEU A 287 -37.96 1.97 17.52
N PRO A 288 -37.66 2.58 16.36
CA PRO A 288 -37.21 1.81 15.22
C PRO A 288 -35.99 1.00 15.64
N ASP A 289 -36.04 -0.31 15.43
CA ASP A 289 -34.89 -1.20 15.60
C ASP A 289 -33.67 -0.52 14.97
N THR A 290 -32.64 -0.24 15.77
CA THR A 290 -31.43 0.47 15.31
C THR A 290 -30.85 -0.21 14.07
N GLY A 291 -31.01 -1.54 13.94
CA GLY A 291 -30.67 -2.29 12.74
C GLY A 291 -31.50 -1.85 11.52
N GLN A 292 -32.82 -1.74 11.65
CA GLN A 292 -33.70 -1.23 10.60
C GLN A 292 -33.35 0.19 10.18
N LEU A 293 -32.99 1.07 11.11
CA LEU A 293 -32.58 2.44 10.80
C LEU A 293 -31.31 2.45 9.94
N VAL A 294 -30.31 1.63 10.30
CA VAL A 294 -29.07 1.49 9.54
C VAL A 294 -29.35 0.98 8.12
N VAL A 295 -30.19 -0.05 7.98
CA VAL A 295 -30.60 -0.58 6.67
C VAL A 295 -31.36 0.46 5.84
N GLN A 296 -32.26 1.23 6.45
CA GLN A 296 -33.00 2.30 5.78
C GLN A 296 -32.06 3.39 5.24
N VAL A 297 -31.06 3.81 6.03
CA VAL A 297 -30.08 4.81 5.59
C VAL A 297 -29.22 4.27 4.45
N LEU A 298 -28.77 3.01 4.53
CA LEU A 298 -28.03 2.35 3.45
C LEU A 298 -28.84 2.28 2.14
N ASN A 299 -30.12 1.91 2.23
CA ASN A 299 -31.02 1.86 1.07
C ASN A 299 -31.25 3.25 0.47
N LYS A 300 -31.51 4.26 1.30
CA LYS A 300 -31.70 5.65 0.86
C LYS A 300 -30.44 6.20 0.18
N ALA A 301 -29.28 5.95 0.77
CA ALA A 301 -28.00 6.41 0.22
C ALA A 301 -27.70 5.77 -1.13
N ARG A 302 -28.04 4.48 -1.30
CA ARG A 302 -27.92 3.75 -2.58
C ARG A 302 -28.79 4.35 -3.68
N LEU A 303 -30.02 4.77 -3.37
CA LEU A 303 -30.94 5.38 -4.34
C LEU A 303 -30.41 6.70 -4.90
N VAL A 304 -29.70 7.48 -4.09
CA VAL A 304 -29.17 8.80 -4.48
C VAL A 304 -27.68 8.78 -4.85
N GLY A 305 -27.05 7.60 -4.89
CA GLY A 305 -25.63 7.45 -5.25
C GLY A 305 -24.65 8.04 -4.23
N SER A 306 -25.07 8.23 -2.98
CA SER A 306 -24.23 8.80 -1.91
C SER A 306 -23.61 7.71 -1.03
N GLY A 307 -22.45 7.99 -0.43
CA GLY A 307 -21.83 7.08 0.54
C GLY A 307 -22.43 7.22 1.94
N VAL A 308 -22.47 6.12 2.69
CA VAL A 308 -22.80 6.12 4.12
C VAL A 308 -21.53 6.05 4.94
N TRP A 309 -21.44 6.89 5.96
CA TRP A 309 -20.30 6.99 6.85
C TRP A 309 -20.78 6.93 8.30
N THR A 310 -20.03 6.25 9.15
CA THR A 310 -20.19 6.37 10.59
C THR A 310 -19.29 7.47 11.11
N VAL A 311 -19.72 8.16 12.15
CA VAL A 311 -18.99 9.27 12.76
C VAL A 311 -18.92 9.12 14.27
N MET A 312 -17.77 9.44 14.85
CA MET A 312 -17.58 9.61 16.28
C MET A 312 -16.67 10.79 16.56
N GLU A 313 -16.64 11.23 17.80
CA GLU A 313 -15.71 12.24 18.27
C GLU A 313 -14.93 11.68 19.45
N VAL A 314 -13.60 11.81 19.40
CA VAL A 314 -12.68 11.42 20.48
C VAL A 314 -11.83 12.65 20.81
N ASP A 315 -11.93 13.16 22.03
CA ASP A 315 -11.18 14.33 22.51
C ASP A 315 -11.27 15.55 21.56
N GLY A 316 -12.46 15.86 21.04
CA GLY A 316 -12.69 16.98 20.11
C GLY A 316 -12.26 16.72 18.67
N ARG A 317 -11.77 15.51 18.35
CA ARG A 317 -11.34 15.13 17.00
C ARG A 317 -12.39 14.22 16.35
N PRO A 318 -13.00 14.64 15.24
CA PRO A 318 -13.94 13.78 14.53
C PRO A 318 -13.19 12.63 13.86
N ARG A 319 -13.81 11.46 13.88
CA ARG A 319 -13.33 10.26 13.20
C ARG A 319 -14.49 9.66 12.44
N CYS A 320 -14.22 9.18 11.24
CA CYS A 320 -15.26 8.60 10.38
C CYS A 320 -14.81 7.31 9.74
N ALA A 321 -15.77 6.43 9.47
CA ALA A 321 -15.56 5.14 8.82
C ALA A 321 -16.60 4.94 7.73
N LYS A 322 -16.17 4.47 6.55
CA LYS A 322 -17.07 4.16 5.44
C LYS A 322 -17.88 2.90 5.78
N MET A 323 -19.15 2.90 5.40
CA MET A 323 -20.02 1.75 5.57
C MET A 323 -20.56 1.29 4.21
N VAL A 324 -20.48 -0.01 3.94
CA VAL A 324 -20.88 -0.61 2.67
C VAL A 324 -21.73 -1.85 2.94
N HIS A 325 -22.90 -1.93 2.30
CA HIS A 325 -23.76 -3.10 2.34
C HIS A 325 -23.47 -4.02 1.15
N PHE A 326 -23.23 -5.31 1.42
CA PHE A 326 -22.99 -6.33 0.40
C PHE A 326 -23.41 -7.70 0.93
N ASP A 327 -24.24 -8.43 0.17
CA ASP A 327 -24.64 -9.83 0.44
C ASP A 327 -25.14 -10.06 1.88
N ASP A 328 -26.17 -9.30 2.27
CA ASP A 328 -26.80 -9.28 3.62
C ASP A 328 -25.84 -8.98 4.79
N ARG A 329 -24.68 -8.41 4.48
CA ARG A 329 -23.67 -8.00 5.47
C ARG A 329 -23.35 -6.53 5.31
N VAL A 330 -23.03 -5.91 6.43
CA VAL A 330 -22.50 -4.55 6.46
C VAL A 330 -21.03 -4.58 6.82
N TYR A 331 -20.22 -4.03 5.93
CA TYR A 331 -18.79 -3.85 6.10
C TYR A 331 -18.55 -2.43 6.58
N LEU A 332 -18.04 -2.32 7.81
CA LEU A 332 -17.67 -1.06 8.41
C LEU A 332 -16.14 -0.94 8.43
N SER A 333 -15.59 -0.05 7.60
CA SER A 333 -14.15 0.24 7.57
C SER A 333 -13.64 0.77 8.90
N ALA A 334 -12.33 0.73 9.11
CA ALA A 334 -11.69 1.29 10.29
C ALA A 334 -11.98 2.79 10.40
N LEU A 335 -12.26 3.25 11.62
CA LEU A 335 -12.38 4.67 11.92
C LEU A 335 -11.05 5.38 11.71
N ARG A 336 -11.07 6.45 10.92
CA ARG A 336 -9.91 7.30 10.63
C ARG A 336 -10.20 8.72 11.08
N GLU A 337 -9.16 9.44 11.51
CA GLU A 337 -9.31 10.88 11.83
C GLU A 337 -9.77 11.66 10.58
N GLY A 338 -10.77 12.51 10.76
CA GLY A 338 -11.33 13.31 9.68
C GLY A 338 -12.85 13.45 9.75
N LYS A 339 -13.36 14.32 8.88
CA LYS A 339 -14.79 14.48 8.63
C LYS A 339 -15.20 13.61 7.44
N PRO A 340 -16.44 13.10 7.43
CA PRO A 340 -16.93 12.35 6.28
C PRO A 340 -17.03 13.27 5.04
N PRO A 341 -16.99 12.71 3.82
CA PRO A 341 -17.12 13.48 2.58
C PRO A 341 -18.40 14.35 2.54
N ILE A 342 -18.33 15.46 1.82
CA ILE A 342 -19.49 16.34 1.60
C ILE A 342 -20.58 15.54 0.87
N TYR A 343 -21.84 15.74 1.25
CA TYR A 343 -23.01 15.02 0.72
C TYR A 343 -23.07 13.51 1.06
N SER A 344 -22.42 13.09 2.14
CA SER A 344 -22.58 11.74 2.69
C SER A 344 -23.71 11.65 3.72
N HIS A 345 -24.28 10.46 3.86
CA HIS A 345 -25.18 10.15 4.97
C HIS A 345 -24.34 9.70 6.17
N THR A 346 -24.61 10.26 7.33
CA THR A 346 -23.84 9.95 8.55
C THR A 346 -24.68 9.25 9.60
N ILE A 347 -24.11 8.25 10.26
CA ILE A 347 -24.72 7.54 11.39
C ILE A 347 -23.75 7.62 12.59
N PRO A 348 -24.21 7.89 13.82
CA PRO A 348 -23.34 7.82 15.00
C PRO A 348 -22.70 6.44 15.15
N TYR A 349 -21.39 6.39 15.40
CA TYR A 349 -20.69 5.11 15.57
C TYR A 349 -21.24 4.28 16.73
N VAL A 350 -21.74 4.92 17.80
CA VAL A 350 -22.34 4.24 18.96
C VAL A 350 -23.55 3.37 18.55
N ASP A 351 -24.36 3.84 17.61
CA ASP A 351 -25.54 3.12 17.13
C ASP A 351 -25.12 1.88 16.33
N VAL A 352 -24.09 2.02 15.50
CA VAL A 352 -23.54 0.91 14.71
C VAL A 352 -22.77 -0.08 15.58
N ARG A 353 -22.05 0.42 16.60
CA ARG A 353 -21.30 -0.40 17.55
C ARG A 353 -22.22 -1.27 18.41
N GLY A 354 -23.42 -0.78 18.71
CA GLY A 354 -24.46 -1.54 19.42
C GLY A 354 -25.01 -2.73 18.64
N LEU A 355 -24.80 -2.79 17.32
CA LEU A 355 -25.20 -3.90 16.46
C LEU A 355 -24.16 -5.02 16.38
N VAL A 356 -22.98 -4.82 16.96
CA VAL A 356 -21.94 -5.86 17.00
C VAL A 356 -22.36 -6.93 18.01
N ASP A 357 -22.58 -8.15 17.53
CA ASP A 357 -22.73 -9.31 18.40
C ASP A 357 -21.38 -9.66 19.05
N GLU A 358 -21.24 -9.31 20.33
CA GLU A 358 -20.05 -9.58 21.15
C GLU A 358 -19.73 -11.09 21.28
N THR A 359 -20.72 -11.97 21.05
CA THR A 359 -20.51 -13.43 21.08
C THR A 359 -19.96 -13.97 19.78
N CYS A 360 -20.08 -13.21 18.68
CA CYS A 360 -19.68 -13.64 17.35
C CYS A 360 -19.09 -12.50 16.51
N VAL A 361 -18.04 -11.86 17.05
CA VAL A 361 -17.35 -10.76 16.38
C VAL A 361 -16.62 -11.24 15.12
N ARG A 362 -16.90 -10.58 14.00
CA ARG A 362 -16.22 -10.79 12.71
C ARG A 362 -15.52 -9.52 12.25
N ILE A 363 -14.32 -9.68 11.73
CA ILE A 363 -13.55 -8.60 11.12
C ILE A 363 -13.20 -8.98 9.69
N PHE A 364 -12.78 -7.98 8.91
CA PHE A 364 -12.18 -8.22 7.60
C PHE A 364 -10.84 -7.52 7.47
N LEU A 365 -9.95 -8.13 6.70
CA LEU A 365 -8.74 -7.51 6.17
C LEU A 365 -8.88 -7.48 4.64
N GLU A 366 -8.93 -6.30 4.05
CA GLU A 366 -8.90 -6.11 2.61
C GLU A 366 -7.45 -6.12 2.15
N LEU A 367 -7.09 -7.09 1.32
CA LEU A 367 -5.72 -7.26 0.86
C LEU A 367 -5.54 -6.63 -0.52
N SER A 368 -4.41 -5.97 -0.71
CA SER A 368 -3.99 -5.43 -1.99
C SER A 368 -2.50 -5.72 -2.23
N TRP A 369 -2.15 -6.01 -3.48
CA TRP A 369 -0.77 -6.07 -3.96
C TRP A 369 -0.74 -5.74 -5.45
N GLY A 370 0.41 -5.28 -5.95
CA GLY A 370 0.51 -4.82 -7.34
C GLY A 370 -0.34 -3.59 -7.65
N GLY A 371 -0.73 -2.81 -6.63
CA GLY A 371 -1.60 -1.64 -6.77
C GLY A 371 -3.09 -1.95 -6.88
N GLU A 372 -3.48 -3.23 -6.82
CA GLU A 372 -4.86 -3.68 -7.01
C GLU A 372 -5.41 -4.35 -5.74
N ILE A 373 -6.69 -4.10 -5.44
CA ILE A 373 -7.41 -4.80 -4.38
C ILE A 373 -7.69 -6.24 -4.85
N GLN A 374 -7.34 -7.21 -4.01
CA GLN A 374 -7.40 -8.63 -4.34
C GLN A 374 -8.62 -9.30 -3.72
N GLY A 375 -9.09 -8.77 -2.60
CA GLY A 375 -10.31 -9.22 -1.93
C GLY A 375 -10.21 -9.07 -0.42
N ARG A 376 -11.15 -9.67 0.30
CA ARG A 376 -11.25 -9.58 1.77
C ARG A 376 -11.09 -10.94 2.44
N VAL A 377 -10.24 -10.99 3.43
CA VAL A 377 -10.11 -12.10 4.37
C VAL A 377 -11.02 -11.83 5.55
N CYS A 378 -12.07 -12.63 5.72
CA CYS A 378 -13.00 -12.51 6.84
C CYS A 378 -12.54 -13.44 7.97
N ILE A 379 -12.39 -12.88 9.18
CA ILE A 379 -11.90 -13.59 10.35
C ILE A 379 -12.94 -13.50 11.46
N LYS A 380 -13.35 -14.64 11.98
CA LYS A 380 -14.15 -14.73 13.21
C LYS A 380 -13.23 -14.77 14.42
N LEU A 381 -13.44 -13.88 15.38
CA LEU A 381 -12.66 -13.87 16.63
C LEU A 381 -13.11 -15.03 17.53
N LEU A 382 -12.14 -15.68 18.19
CA LEU A 382 -12.40 -16.92 18.94
C LEU A 382 -12.63 -16.69 20.45
N ASN A 383 -12.19 -15.56 20.99
CA ASN A 383 -12.29 -15.25 22.42
C ASN A 383 -12.24 -13.73 22.68
N THR A 384 -12.33 -13.34 23.94
CA THR A 384 -12.29 -11.94 24.40
C THR A 384 -10.99 -11.60 25.14
N ALA A 385 -9.94 -12.40 24.96
CA ALA A 385 -8.64 -12.16 25.59
C ALA A 385 -8.07 -10.78 25.20
N PRO A 386 -7.24 -10.14 26.04
CA PRO A 386 -6.69 -8.82 25.77
C PRO A 386 -6.06 -8.66 24.37
N ARG A 387 -5.37 -9.71 23.89
CA ARG A 387 -4.78 -9.72 22.54
C ARG A 387 -5.82 -9.72 21.42
N THR A 388 -6.89 -10.50 21.58
CA THR A 388 -7.99 -10.55 20.62
C THR A 388 -8.74 -9.22 20.58
N ARG A 389 -8.95 -8.60 21.75
CA ARG A 389 -9.51 -7.25 21.85
C ARG A 389 -8.61 -6.20 21.20
N GLN A 390 -7.29 -6.30 21.39
CA GLN A 390 -6.34 -5.43 20.71
C GLN A 390 -6.42 -5.57 19.19
N PHE A 391 -6.46 -6.80 18.68
CA PHE A 391 -6.63 -7.05 17.25
C PHE A 391 -7.95 -6.48 16.72
N PHE A 392 -9.04 -6.63 17.48
CA PHE A 392 -10.33 -6.00 17.18
C PHE A 392 -10.22 -4.47 17.09
N PHE A 393 -9.63 -3.81 18.10
CA PHE A 393 -9.49 -2.35 18.12
C PHE A 393 -8.60 -1.81 17.01
N LEU A 394 -7.56 -2.55 16.62
CA LEU A 394 -6.71 -2.20 15.47
C LEU A 394 -7.41 -2.49 14.12
N CYS A 395 -8.41 -3.37 14.09
CA CYS A 395 -9.26 -3.52 12.90
C CYS A 395 -10.37 -2.44 12.83
N SER A 396 -11.02 -2.13 13.94
CA SER A 396 -12.10 -1.13 14.03
C SER A 396 -11.59 0.30 13.98
N GLY A 397 -10.34 0.51 14.39
CA GLY A 397 -9.72 1.81 14.56
C GLY A 397 -10.27 2.61 15.72
N GLU A 398 -11.25 2.14 16.50
CA GLU A 398 -12.03 2.98 17.44
C GLU A 398 -11.21 3.57 18.61
N ARG A 399 -10.03 3.01 18.89
CA ARG A 399 -9.10 3.47 19.94
C ARG A 399 -7.81 4.09 19.41
N GLY A 400 -7.80 4.56 18.16
CA GLY A 400 -6.67 5.29 17.58
C GLY A 400 -6.14 4.61 16.31
N PRO A 401 -4.95 3.99 16.35
CA PRO A 401 -4.36 3.41 15.14
C PRO A 401 -5.17 2.22 14.60
N SER A 402 -4.90 1.87 13.34
CA SER A 402 -5.53 0.73 12.67
C SER A 402 -4.54 -0.06 11.82
N TYR A 403 -4.85 -1.31 11.48
CA TYR A 403 -4.10 -2.09 10.50
C TYR A 403 -4.29 -1.65 9.06
N ALA A 404 -5.23 -0.73 8.79
CA ALA A 404 -5.39 -0.20 7.45
C ALA A 404 -4.11 0.54 6.99
N ASN A 405 -3.69 0.22 5.77
CA ASN A 405 -2.43 0.63 5.13
C ASN A 405 -1.16 0.06 5.78
N THR A 406 -1.26 -1.06 6.49
CA THR A 406 -0.09 -1.82 6.98
C THR A 406 0.28 -2.95 6.02
N ASN A 407 1.53 -3.37 6.03
CA ASN A 407 2.04 -4.44 5.17
C ASN A 407 2.08 -5.75 5.95
N PHE A 408 1.96 -6.86 5.23
CA PHE A 408 2.55 -8.09 5.73
C PHE A 408 4.07 -8.00 5.68
N LEU A 409 4.71 -8.62 6.66
CA LEU A 409 6.15 -8.44 6.90
C LEU A 409 6.95 -9.56 6.24
N GLU A 410 6.55 -10.81 6.47
CA GLU A 410 7.26 -12.00 5.99
C GLU A 410 6.34 -13.23 5.93
N VAL A 411 6.81 -14.27 5.25
CA VAL A 411 6.22 -15.61 5.28
C VAL A 411 7.18 -16.53 6.02
N GLU A 412 6.78 -17.04 7.17
CA GLU A 412 7.58 -17.99 7.94
C GLU A 412 7.27 -19.42 7.49
N SER A 413 8.28 -20.30 7.55
CA SER A 413 8.16 -21.72 7.18
C SER A 413 7.63 -21.95 5.75
N ARG A 414 8.07 -21.12 4.79
CA ARG A 414 7.63 -21.19 3.39
C ARG A 414 7.78 -22.59 2.80
N GLY A 415 6.70 -23.15 2.27
CA GLY A 415 6.65 -24.49 1.69
C GLY A 415 6.75 -25.65 2.70
N GLN A 416 6.78 -25.35 4.00
CA GLN A 416 6.85 -26.34 5.07
C GLN A 416 5.51 -26.41 5.84
N PRO A 417 5.28 -27.48 6.61
CA PRO A 417 4.13 -27.52 7.51
C PRO A 417 4.15 -26.37 8.52
N GLY A 418 2.99 -25.78 8.80
CA GLY A 418 2.90 -24.58 9.62
C GLY A 418 3.34 -23.28 8.94
N GLU A 419 3.46 -23.25 7.60
CA GLU A 419 3.63 -22.01 6.82
C GLU A 419 2.63 -20.95 7.27
N ARG A 420 3.10 -19.72 7.53
CA ARG A 420 2.26 -18.64 8.03
C ARG A 420 2.73 -17.29 7.53
N VAL A 421 1.76 -16.39 7.36
CA VAL A 421 1.98 -15.00 6.99
C VAL A 421 2.01 -14.15 8.26
N TRP A 422 3.04 -13.32 8.41
CA TRP A 422 3.22 -12.44 9.56
C TRP A 422 2.92 -10.98 9.21
N GLY A 423 2.19 -10.27 10.09
CA GLY A 423 1.93 -8.84 9.98
C GLY A 423 1.65 -8.17 11.33
N GLY A 424 1.11 -6.95 11.29
CA GLY A 424 0.59 -6.25 12.46
C GLY A 424 1.50 -5.16 13.06
N ASP A 425 2.56 -4.76 12.37
CA ASP A 425 3.33 -3.56 12.73
C ASP A 425 2.63 -2.29 12.22
N TYR A 426 1.66 -1.79 12.98
CA TYR A 426 0.92 -0.57 12.62
C TYR A 426 1.73 0.72 12.82
N GLU A 427 2.86 0.68 13.53
CA GLU A 427 3.60 1.89 13.90
C GLU A 427 4.69 2.24 12.89
N LYS A 428 5.51 1.24 12.51
CA LYS A 428 6.68 1.45 11.65
C LYS A 428 6.57 0.73 10.32
N ASN A 429 5.69 -0.26 10.24
CA ASN A 429 5.43 -1.05 9.05
C ASN A 429 6.69 -1.74 8.48
N ASP A 430 7.65 -2.05 9.35
CA ASP A 430 8.94 -2.65 8.99
C ASP A 430 9.31 -3.87 9.86
N GLY A 431 8.49 -4.19 10.85
CA GLY A 431 8.64 -5.29 11.82
C GLY A 431 9.26 -4.86 13.14
N SER A 432 9.78 -3.63 13.24
CA SER A 432 10.42 -3.13 14.45
C SER A 432 9.47 -2.41 15.42
N GLY A 433 8.26 -2.03 14.97
CA GLY A 433 7.22 -1.40 15.80
C GLY A 433 6.29 -2.41 16.47
N GLY A 434 5.06 -1.96 16.72
CA GLY A 434 3.92 -2.79 17.11
C GLY A 434 3.59 -2.80 18.60
N SER A 435 3.52 -1.64 19.23
CA SER A 435 3.21 -1.48 20.66
C SER A 435 1.78 -1.91 21.02
N ALA A 436 1.56 -2.20 22.30
CA ALA A 436 0.23 -2.50 22.80
C ALA A 436 -0.60 -1.21 22.93
N LEU A 437 -1.89 -1.28 22.61
CA LEU A 437 -2.80 -0.18 22.83
C LEU A 437 -2.94 0.14 24.33
N PRO A 438 -3.11 1.42 24.72
CA PRO A 438 -3.23 1.81 26.11
C PRO A 438 -4.31 1.04 26.89
N GLY A 439 -3.89 0.47 28.03
CA GLY A 439 -4.76 -0.31 28.92
C GLY A 439 -4.99 -1.76 28.47
N LEU A 440 -4.36 -2.23 27.40
CA LEU A 440 -4.35 -3.64 27.01
C LEU A 440 -2.97 -4.23 27.28
N LEU A 441 -2.94 -5.25 28.14
CA LEU A 441 -1.74 -6.05 28.41
C LEU A 441 -1.71 -7.27 27.48
N MET A 442 -0.59 -8.00 27.48
CA MET A 442 -0.40 -9.17 26.61
C MET A 442 -1.33 -10.36 26.90
N GLY A 443 -2.15 -10.29 27.97
CA GLY A 443 -3.17 -11.26 28.30
C GLY A 443 -2.63 -12.65 28.68
N ASP A 444 -3.54 -13.52 29.11
CA ASP A 444 -3.22 -14.90 29.44
C ASP A 444 -2.89 -15.70 28.17
N LEU A 445 -1.84 -16.52 28.26
CA LEU A 445 -1.35 -17.36 27.17
C LEU A 445 -2.15 -18.67 27.09
N ASN A 446 -3.46 -18.55 26.85
CA ASN A 446 -4.25 -19.72 26.48
C ASN A 446 -3.82 -20.15 25.08
N VAL A 447 -3.30 -21.37 24.96
CA VAL A 447 -2.76 -21.91 23.71
C VAL A 447 -3.73 -22.91 23.09
N GLN A 448 -3.75 -22.96 21.75
CA GLN A 448 -4.55 -23.88 20.96
C GLN A 448 -3.68 -24.48 19.86
N THR A 449 -3.94 -25.74 19.50
CA THR A 449 -3.28 -26.41 18.38
C THR A 449 -3.47 -25.63 17.08
N VAL A 450 -2.36 -25.44 16.35
CA VAL A 450 -2.35 -24.76 15.06
C VAL A 450 -3.08 -25.57 13.98
N THR A 451 -4.03 -24.92 13.32
CA THR A 451 -4.71 -25.42 12.11
C THR A 451 -4.68 -24.38 11.00
N ALA A 452 -4.85 -24.78 9.75
CA ALA A 452 -4.99 -23.87 8.62
C ALA A 452 -6.12 -22.85 8.87
N GLY A 453 -5.84 -21.58 8.57
CA GLY A 453 -6.73 -20.46 8.82
C GLY A 453 -6.76 -19.98 10.26
N LEU A 454 -6.00 -20.57 11.19
CA LEU A 454 -5.84 -19.99 12.52
C LEU A 454 -5.13 -18.64 12.42
N VAL A 455 -5.70 -17.64 13.09
CA VAL A 455 -5.07 -16.34 13.31
C VAL A 455 -4.61 -16.32 14.76
N ALA A 456 -3.32 -16.11 14.97
CA ALA A 456 -2.71 -16.13 16.29
C ALA A 456 -1.88 -14.88 16.54
N GLY A 457 -1.66 -14.58 17.82
CA GLY A 457 -0.71 -13.55 18.21
C GLY A 457 0.72 -13.94 17.87
N PHE A 458 1.54 -12.99 17.44
CA PHE A 458 2.97 -13.26 17.26
C PHE A 458 3.65 -13.34 18.64
N CYS A 459 4.21 -14.51 18.96
CA CYS A 459 4.88 -14.78 20.24
C CYS A 459 6.21 -15.51 19.98
N TYR A 460 7.32 -14.78 19.83
CA TYR A 460 8.65 -15.39 19.84
C TYR A 460 9.33 -15.14 21.20
N GLY A 461 9.37 -16.17 22.05
CA GLY A 461 10.10 -16.15 23.32
C GLY A 461 9.71 -15.03 24.28
N ASP A 462 10.39 -14.96 25.43
CA ASP A 462 10.11 -13.93 26.45
C ASP A 462 10.71 -12.55 26.10
N GLU A 463 11.71 -12.48 25.22
CA GLU A 463 12.45 -11.24 24.90
C GLU A 463 12.04 -10.55 23.58
N HIS A 464 11.18 -11.16 22.75
CA HIS A 464 10.76 -10.59 21.44
C HIS A 464 9.25 -10.48 21.26
N ARG A 465 8.51 -10.31 22.35
CA ARG A 465 7.05 -10.14 22.32
C ARG A 465 6.69 -8.85 21.55
N LYS A 466 5.93 -9.01 20.47
CA LYS A 466 5.39 -7.91 19.63
C LYS A 466 3.87 -7.84 19.78
N PRO A 467 3.33 -6.98 20.66
CA PRO A 467 1.93 -7.07 21.07
C PRO A 467 0.88 -6.95 19.97
N SER A 468 1.07 -6.06 19.00
CA SER A 468 0.10 -5.89 17.90
C SER A 468 0.36 -6.86 16.74
N HIS A 469 1.43 -7.64 16.77
CA HIS A 469 1.75 -8.51 15.66
C HIS A 469 0.89 -9.78 15.70
N PHE A 470 0.56 -10.28 14.52
CA PHE A 470 -0.25 -11.48 14.35
C PHE A 470 0.27 -12.31 13.18
N VAL A 471 -0.10 -13.59 13.19
CA VAL A 471 0.16 -14.53 12.10
C VAL A 471 -1.12 -15.18 11.63
N ILE A 472 -1.18 -15.50 10.34
CA ILE A 472 -2.24 -16.31 9.73
C ILE A 472 -1.61 -17.57 9.16
N TYR A 473 -2.05 -18.73 9.64
CA TYR A 473 -1.52 -20.02 9.20
C TYR A 473 -2.13 -20.48 7.88
N ASN A 474 -1.29 -20.81 6.90
CA ASN A 474 -1.71 -21.23 5.56
C ASN A 474 -2.11 -22.70 5.48
N ASN A 475 -1.37 -23.53 6.24
CA ASN A 475 -1.44 -24.98 6.23
C ASN A 475 -1.50 -25.50 7.67
N ASP A 476 -1.99 -26.72 7.84
CA ASP A 476 -1.95 -27.40 9.12
C ASP A 476 -0.50 -27.67 9.56
N CYS A 477 -0.29 -27.73 10.88
CA CYS A 477 0.96 -28.17 11.46
C CYS A 477 0.79 -29.61 11.97
N PRO A 478 1.50 -30.62 11.41
CA PRO A 478 1.39 -32.02 11.79
C PRO A 478 2.02 -32.31 13.15
N ILE A 479 2.91 -31.43 13.63
CA ILE A 479 3.40 -31.44 15.00
C ILE A 479 2.42 -30.60 15.81
N ALA A 480 2.00 -31.08 16.99
CA ALA A 480 1.18 -30.33 17.93
C ALA A 480 1.96 -29.11 18.44
N TYR A 481 1.94 -28.05 17.62
CA TYR A 481 2.47 -26.74 17.91
C TYR A 481 1.28 -25.89 18.37
N GLU A 482 1.41 -25.30 19.54
CA GLU A 482 0.33 -24.56 20.17
C GLU A 482 0.64 -23.06 20.16
N GLU A 483 -0.39 -22.26 19.88
CA GLU A 483 -0.29 -20.81 19.74
C GLU A 483 -1.45 -20.10 20.42
N CYS A 484 -1.28 -18.81 20.72
CA CYS A 484 -2.34 -18.00 21.34
C CYS A 484 -3.38 -17.57 20.29
N PRO A 485 -4.60 -18.14 20.28
CA PRO A 485 -5.56 -17.91 19.22
C PRO A 485 -6.22 -16.53 19.36
N ILE A 486 -6.28 -15.80 18.24
CA ILE A 486 -7.04 -14.57 18.07
C ILE A 486 -8.36 -14.87 17.36
N GLY A 487 -8.27 -15.58 16.24
CA GLY A 487 -9.40 -15.77 15.34
C GLY A 487 -9.21 -16.95 14.40
N LYS A 488 -10.21 -17.20 13.56
CA LYS A 488 -10.16 -18.17 12.47
C LYS A 488 -10.68 -17.53 11.19
N VAL A 489 -9.94 -17.70 10.09
CA VAL A 489 -10.35 -17.29 8.76
C VAL A 489 -11.58 -18.11 8.35
N GLU A 490 -12.69 -17.42 8.12
CA GLU A 490 -13.93 -18.01 7.59
C GLU A 490 -13.93 -17.97 6.06
N ASN A 491 -13.48 -16.85 5.46
CA ASN A 491 -13.43 -16.64 4.01
C ASN A 491 -12.13 -15.94 3.59
N GLY A 492 -11.67 -16.16 2.36
CA GLY A 492 -10.48 -15.51 1.79
C GLY A 492 -9.16 -16.22 2.09
N MET A 493 -9.19 -17.52 2.44
CA MET A 493 -7.98 -18.30 2.73
C MET A 493 -7.08 -18.47 1.49
N ASP A 494 -7.69 -18.52 0.31
CA ASP A 494 -7.04 -18.49 -0.99
C ASP A 494 -6.24 -17.19 -1.21
N LEU A 495 -6.75 -16.04 -0.75
CA LEU A 495 -6.03 -14.76 -0.81
C LEU A 495 -4.79 -14.76 0.06
N VAL A 496 -4.86 -15.31 1.28
CA VAL A 496 -3.69 -15.41 2.18
C VAL A 496 -2.62 -16.32 1.55
N ARG A 497 -3.03 -17.45 0.97
CA ARG A 497 -2.12 -18.36 0.24
C ARG A 497 -1.55 -17.72 -1.03
N ALA A 498 -2.31 -16.88 -1.72
CA ALA A 498 -1.83 -16.14 -2.88
C ALA A 498 -0.80 -15.09 -2.46
N ALA A 499 -1.05 -14.35 -1.39
CA ALA A 499 -0.13 -13.38 -0.82
C ALA A 499 1.18 -14.05 -0.39
N ALA A 500 1.12 -15.23 0.24
CA ALA A 500 2.32 -15.97 0.65
C ALA A 500 3.22 -16.42 -0.51
N LYS A 501 2.67 -16.54 -1.74
CA LYS A 501 3.44 -16.88 -2.95
C LYS A 501 4.16 -15.69 -3.56
N LEU A 502 3.91 -14.47 -3.09
CA LEU A 502 4.64 -13.29 -3.55
C LEU A 502 6.14 -13.46 -3.26
N VAL A 503 6.95 -12.94 -4.18
CA VAL A 503 8.43 -12.90 -4.04
C VAL A 503 8.79 -12.02 -2.85
N ASN A 504 8.11 -10.88 -2.72
CA ASN A 504 8.26 -9.97 -1.59
C ASN A 504 6.91 -9.82 -0.87
N MET A 505 6.81 -10.39 0.33
CA MET A 505 5.57 -10.34 1.12
C MET A 505 5.14 -8.91 1.46
N ARG A 506 6.09 -7.97 1.57
CA ARG A 506 5.79 -6.56 1.88
C ARG A 506 5.03 -5.82 0.78
N GLU A 507 4.87 -6.44 -0.38
CA GLU A 507 3.98 -5.93 -1.44
C GLU A 507 2.50 -6.21 -1.16
N ALA A 508 2.20 -7.20 -0.31
CA ALA A 508 0.85 -7.43 0.20
C ALA A 508 0.58 -6.49 1.38
N THR A 509 -0.39 -5.62 1.17
CA THR A 509 -0.81 -4.61 2.13
C THR A 509 -2.28 -4.83 2.51
N ILE A 510 -2.60 -4.53 3.75
CA ILE A 510 -3.97 -4.45 4.26
C ILE A 510 -4.48 -3.07 3.85
N SER A 511 -5.07 -2.92 2.66
CA SER A 511 -5.54 -1.61 2.14
C SER A 511 -6.64 -1.01 3.00
N ASP A 512 -7.50 -1.86 3.53
CA ASP A 512 -8.53 -1.50 4.48
C ASP A 512 -8.78 -2.66 5.46
N CYS A 513 -9.32 -2.34 6.62
CA CYS A 513 -9.74 -3.34 7.59
C CYS A 513 -10.97 -2.83 8.31
N GLY A 514 -11.68 -3.71 9.01
CA GLY A 514 -12.89 -3.28 9.69
C GLY A 514 -13.70 -4.40 10.29
N ILE A 515 -14.94 -4.08 10.66
CA ILE A 515 -15.90 -4.99 11.29
C ILE A 515 -16.91 -5.45 10.24
N VAL A 516 -17.34 -6.71 10.34
CA VAL A 516 -18.45 -7.26 9.56
C VAL A 516 -19.65 -7.44 10.47
N LEU A 517 -20.75 -6.75 10.15
CA LEU A 517 -22.03 -6.86 10.83
C LEU A 517 -22.95 -7.75 10.01
N CYS A 518 -23.64 -8.67 10.67
CA CYS A 518 -24.80 -9.36 10.09
C CYS A 518 -26.03 -8.56 10.53
N LEU A 519 -26.74 -7.94 9.58
CA LEU A 519 -27.97 -7.20 9.84
C LEU A 519 -29.20 -8.04 9.54
#